data_AF-A0A3B4ALW5-F1
#
_entry.id   AF-A0A3B4ALW5-F1
#
_cell.length_a   1.000
_cell.length_b   1.000
_cell.length_c   1.000
_cell.angle_alpha   90.00
_cell.angle_beta   90.00
_cell.angle_gamma   90.00
#
_symmetry.space_group_name_H-M   'P 1'
#
loop_
_entity.id
_entity.type
_entity.pdbx_description
1 polymer ?
#
loop_
_entity_poly.entity_id
_entity_poly.type
_entity_poly.pdbx_seq_one_letter_code
_entity_poly.pdbx_strand_id
1 'polypeptide(L)'
;MLYSMDVKLTGLPREVLQWILNLQLSVCPKNVRRDSSNGYLVADIFSQYYPKVFLLYSYKNGAALSIKQDNWRRIQKFLRKLNINLSQDLINGTMHFEMGAAEKLLTEIYSILTKQSEPLGLACAECAQAKGVSRHTAQIKKEICFTQRITMVMIYFILTVFIYFMAFEFEICQCQYSKYFLIQRHY
;
A
#
# COMPACT_ATOMS: atom_id res chain seq x y z
N MET A 1 -6.60 -20.64 3.27
CA MET A 1 -7.27 -20.07 2.09
C MET A 1 -6.62 -18.74 1.78
N LEU A 2 -5.97 -18.66 0.62
CA LEU A 2 -5.12 -17.54 0.20
C LEU A 2 -5.96 -16.27 0.07
N TYR A 3 -5.49 -15.21 0.72
CA TYR A 3 -6.13 -13.90 0.79
C TYR A 3 -6.49 -13.39 -0.62
N SER A 4 -7.79 -13.42 -0.95
CA SER A 4 -8.35 -12.61 -2.02
C SER A 4 -8.33 -11.15 -1.54
N MET A 5 -7.14 -10.56 -1.57
CA MET A 5 -6.99 -9.12 -1.53
C MET A 5 -7.32 -8.67 -2.95
N ASP A 6 -8.47 -8.02 -3.12
CA ASP A 6 -8.87 -7.32 -4.34
C ASP A 6 -7.99 -6.09 -4.56
N VAL A 7 -6.67 -6.29 -4.55
CA VAL A 7 -5.70 -5.29 -4.96
C VAL A 7 -5.77 -5.27 -6.47
N LYS A 8 -6.20 -4.14 -7.04
CA LYS A 8 -6.18 -3.93 -8.49
C LYS A 8 -4.75 -3.65 -8.92
N LEU A 9 -3.90 -4.67 -8.76
CA LEU A 9 -2.56 -4.78 -9.33
C LEU A 9 -2.63 -5.44 -10.72
N THR A 10 -3.83 -5.47 -11.30
CA THR A 10 -4.15 -5.94 -12.64
C THR A 10 -3.21 -5.30 -13.66
N GLY A 11 -2.41 -6.11 -14.35
CA GLY A 11 -1.46 -5.66 -15.37
C GLY A 11 0.02 -5.82 -15.01
N LEU A 12 0.35 -6.11 -13.75
CA LEU A 12 1.72 -6.45 -13.36
C LEU A 12 2.05 -7.95 -13.58
N PRO A 13 3.28 -8.29 -14.00
CA PRO A 13 3.78 -9.65 -13.94
C PRO A 13 3.72 -10.22 -12.51
N ARG A 14 3.51 -11.53 -12.39
CA ARG A 14 3.34 -12.21 -11.09
C ARG A 14 4.56 -12.03 -10.19
N GLU A 15 5.75 -12.02 -10.78
CA GLU A 15 7.04 -11.90 -10.10
C GLU A 15 7.19 -10.51 -9.48
N VAL A 16 6.89 -9.46 -10.25
CA VAL A 16 6.92 -8.06 -9.80
C VAL A 16 5.89 -7.84 -8.70
N LEU A 17 4.70 -8.42 -8.86
CA LEU A 17 3.64 -8.40 -7.87
C LEU A 17 4.09 -9.03 -6.54
N GLN A 18 4.63 -10.25 -6.59
CA GLN A 18 5.14 -10.93 -5.39
C GLN A 18 6.28 -10.16 -4.74
N TRP A 19 7.17 -9.58 -5.55
CA TRP A 19 8.25 -8.74 -5.05
C TRP A 19 7.71 -7.54 -4.27
N ILE A 20 6.79 -6.75 -4.83
CA ILE A 20 6.19 -5.60 -4.14
C ILE A 20 5.47 -6.01 -2.87
N LEU A 21 4.71 -7.10 -2.89
CA LEU A 21 3.99 -7.59 -1.71
C LEU A 21 4.93 -8.10 -0.61
N ASN A 22 6.12 -8.57 -0.97
CA ASN A 22 7.14 -9.01 -0.02
C ASN A 22 7.98 -7.85 0.55
N LEU A 23 7.97 -6.67 -0.09
CA LEU A 23 8.63 -5.47 0.44
C LEU A 23 7.88 -4.95 1.69
N GLN A 24 8.65 -4.48 2.67
CA GLN A 24 8.08 -3.88 3.90
C GLN A 24 7.74 -2.40 3.68
N LEU A 25 6.86 -2.14 2.73
CA LEU A 25 6.40 -0.80 2.39
C LEU A 25 5.61 -0.18 3.55
N SER A 26 5.73 1.13 3.70
CA SER A 26 4.98 1.92 4.69
C SER A 26 3.49 2.01 4.31
N VAL A 27 3.17 1.93 3.02
CA VAL A 27 1.79 1.88 2.52
C VAL A 27 1.63 0.68 1.59
N CYS A 28 0.67 -0.19 1.88
CA CYS A 28 0.29 -1.24 0.95
C CYS A 28 -0.47 -0.62 -0.23
N PRO A 29 0.04 -0.74 -1.47
CA PRO A 29 -0.66 -0.20 -2.63
C PRO A 29 -1.98 -0.93 -2.82
N LYS A 30 -3.06 -0.18 -3.07
CA LYS A 30 -4.40 -0.70 -3.39
C LYS A 30 -4.65 -0.69 -4.90
N ASN A 31 -4.06 0.29 -5.58
CA ASN A 31 -4.17 0.46 -7.03
C ASN A 31 -2.82 0.94 -7.56
N VAL A 32 -2.12 0.07 -8.31
CA VAL A 32 -0.76 0.35 -8.82
C VAL A 32 -0.70 1.68 -9.55
N ARG A 33 -1.64 1.91 -10.47
CA ARG A 33 -1.63 3.09 -11.33
C ARG A 33 -1.81 4.36 -10.51
N ARG A 34 -2.73 4.33 -9.53
CA ARG A 34 -2.99 5.47 -8.64
C ARG A 34 -1.87 5.75 -7.67
N ASP A 35 -1.37 4.71 -7.04
CA ASP A 35 -0.38 4.82 -5.97
C ASP A 35 1.02 5.12 -6.55
N SER A 36 1.32 4.61 -7.75
CA SER A 36 2.55 4.94 -8.48
C SER A 36 2.53 6.35 -9.04
N SER A 37 1.40 6.87 -9.54
CA SER A 37 1.27 8.23 -10.08
C SER A 37 1.77 9.32 -9.13
N ASN A 38 1.63 9.11 -7.81
CA ASN A 38 2.10 10.04 -6.78
C ASN A 38 3.62 10.15 -6.68
N GLY A 39 4.34 9.06 -7.00
CA GLY A 39 5.76 8.90 -6.73
C GLY A 39 6.08 8.47 -5.29
N TYR A 40 5.18 8.65 -4.31
CA TYR A 40 5.41 8.22 -2.93
C TYR A 40 5.67 6.71 -2.81
N LEU A 41 4.87 5.87 -3.49
CA LEU A 41 5.09 4.41 -3.52
C LEU A 41 6.48 4.06 -4.05
N VAL A 42 6.90 4.73 -5.13
CA VAL A 42 8.21 4.52 -5.73
C VAL A 42 9.33 4.94 -4.79
N ALA A 43 9.19 6.09 -4.12
CA ALA A 43 10.13 6.53 -3.09
C ALA A 43 10.22 5.53 -1.91
N ASP A 44 9.10 4.94 -1.49
CA ASP A 44 9.04 3.92 -0.45
C ASP A 44 9.79 2.66 -0.86
N ILE A 45 9.58 2.18 -2.10
CA ILE A 45 10.34 1.06 -2.68
C ILE A 45 11.84 1.36 -2.62
N PHE A 46 12.29 2.50 -3.12
CA PHE A 46 13.72 2.87 -3.09
C PHE A 46 14.26 3.06 -1.67
N SER A 47 13.43 3.47 -0.70
CA SER A 47 13.84 3.61 0.71
C SER A 47 14.21 2.27 1.35
N GLN A 48 13.66 1.15 0.88
CA GLN A 48 14.02 -0.19 1.35
C GLN A 48 15.45 -0.57 0.95
N TYR A 49 15.92 -0.08 -0.20
CA TYR A 49 17.25 -0.38 -0.73
C TYR A 49 18.28 0.69 -0.33
N TYR A 50 17.87 1.96 -0.29
CA TYR A 50 18.73 3.11 0.01
C TYR A 50 18.13 4.02 1.10
N PRO A 51 18.02 3.52 2.35
CA PRO A 51 17.34 4.25 3.44
C PRO A 51 18.00 5.58 3.80
N LYS A 52 19.31 5.73 3.56
CA LYS A 52 20.06 6.99 3.80
C LYS A 52 19.79 8.05 2.73
N VAL A 53 19.36 7.64 1.53
CA VAL A 53 19.17 8.52 0.38
C VAL A 53 17.69 8.89 0.22
N PHE A 54 16.81 7.89 0.32
CA PHE A 54 15.37 8.07 0.18
C PHE A 54 14.71 8.21 1.55
N LEU A 55 14.65 9.44 2.04
CA LEU A 55 14.00 9.78 3.29
C LEU A 55 12.50 10.02 3.07
N LEU A 56 11.67 9.06 3.48
CA LEU A 56 10.22 9.07 3.24
C LEU A 56 9.49 10.33 3.74
N TYR A 57 9.94 10.93 4.85
CA TYR A 57 9.34 12.16 5.38
C TYR A 57 9.45 13.37 4.42
N SER A 58 10.37 13.30 3.45
CA SER A 58 10.56 14.35 2.45
C SER A 58 9.58 14.26 1.28
N TYR A 59 8.78 13.19 1.22
CA TYR A 59 7.78 12.93 0.20
C TYR A 59 6.38 13.08 0.79
N LYS A 60 5.47 13.69 0.03
CA LYS A 60 4.09 13.95 0.47
C LYS A 60 3.13 13.01 -0.24
N ASN A 61 2.29 12.30 0.51
CA ASN A 61 1.19 11.52 -0.04
C ASN A 61 -0.04 12.43 -0.27
N GLY A 62 -0.04 13.17 -1.38
CA GLY A 62 -1.13 14.07 -1.76
C GLY A 62 -1.53 13.95 -3.23
N ALA A 63 -2.81 14.14 -3.56
CA ALA A 63 -3.33 13.95 -4.92
C ALA A 63 -3.05 15.12 -5.89
N ALA A 64 -2.69 16.30 -5.37
CA ALA A 64 -2.47 17.49 -6.18
C ALA A 64 -1.29 17.32 -7.16
N LEU A 65 -1.44 17.83 -8.38
CA LEU A 65 -0.42 17.68 -9.42
C LEU A 65 0.94 18.28 -9.03
N SER A 66 0.94 19.44 -8.36
CA SER A 66 2.15 20.08 -7.84
C SER A 66 2.92 19.16 -6.88
N ILE A 67 2.20 18.44 -6.01
CA ILE A 67 2.80 17.47 -5.09
C ILE A 67 3.43 16.31 -5.86
N LYS A 68 2.71 15.76 -6.85
CA LYS A 68 3.24 14.67 -7.69
C LYS A 68 4.51 15.10 -8.40
N GLN A 69 4.49 16.27 -9.06
CA GLN A 69 5.64 16.82 -9.77
C GLN A 69 6.84 17.03 -8.85
N ASP A 70 6.64 17.56 -7.65
CA ASP A 70 7.71 17.75 -6.68
C ASP A 70 8.30 16.43 -6.17
N ASN A 71 7.46 15.43 -5.91
CA ASN A 71 7.91 14.09 -5.54
C ASN A 71 8.75 13.47 -6.66
N TRP A 72 8.26 13.49 -7.91
CA TRP A 72 8.98 12.94 -9.06
C TRP A 72 10.29 13.66 -9.36
N ARG A 73 10.31 15.00 -9.24
CA ARG A 73 11.53 15.81 -9.38
C ARG A 73 12.60 15.39 -8.36
N ARG A 74 12.19 15.13 -7.12
CA ARG A 74 13.10 14.65 -6.06
C ARG A 74 13.61 13.24 -6.36
N ILE A 75 12.73 12.31 -6.74
CA ILE A 75 13.09 10.94 -7.11
C ILE A 75 14.14 10.96 -8.22
N GLN A 76 13.88 11.67 -9.33
CA GLN A 76 14.82 11.77 -10.44
C GLN A 76 16.17 12.35 -10.03
N LYS A 77 16.20 13.36 -9.16
CA LYS A 77 17.45 13.93 -8.65
C LYS A 77 18.28 12.88 -7.91
N PHE A 78 17.65 12.01 -7.13
CA PHE A 78 18.35 10.94 -6.42
C PHE A 78 18.72 9.77 -7.32
N LEU A 79 17.87 9.40 -8.28
CA LEU A 79 18.19 8.36 -9.26
C LEU A 79 19.42 8.72 -10.09
N ARG A 80 19.54 9.98 -10.53
CA ARG A 80 20.75 10.49 -11.20
C ARG A 80 22.01 10.33 -10.35
N LYS A 81 21.91 10.55 -9.04
CA LYS A 81 23.06 10.33 -8.12
C LYS A 81 23.44 8.86 -7.97
N LEU A 82 22.49 7.96 -8.18
CA LEU A 82 22.70 6.51 -8.15
C LEU A 82 23.07 5.93 -9.53
N ASN A 83 23.25 6.77 -10.55
CA ASN A 83 23.42 6.37 -11.95
C ASN A 83 22.28 5.46 -12.47
N ILE A 84 21.08 5.63 -11.92
CA ILE A 84 19.88 4.94 -12.38
C ILE A 84 19.13 5.90 -13.30
N ASN A 85 18.93 5.49 -14.56
CA ASN A 85 18.18 6.25 -15.54
C ASN A 85 16.82 5.59 -15.74
N LEU A 86 15.76 6.31 -15.39
CA LEU A 86 14.38 5.96 -15.76
C LEU A 86 13.93 6.91 -16.87
N SER A 87 13.23 6.38 -17.87
CA SER A 87 12.71 7.20 -18.97
C SER A 87 11.76 8.29 -18.45
N GLN A 88 12.01 9.54 -18.87
CA GLN A 88 11.17 10.68 -18.51
C GLN A 88 9.74 10.50 -19.04
N ASP A 89 9.61 9.92 -20.24
CA ASP A 89 8.31 9.66 -20.86
C ASP A 89 7.51 8.66 -20.02
N LEU A 90 8.17 7.65 -19.45
CA LEU A 90 7.54 6.65 -18.60
C LEU A 90 7.07 7.24 -17.27
N ILE A 91 7.86 8.15 -16.69
CA ILE A 91 7.48 8.91 -15.50
C ILE A 91 6.26 9.79 -15.80
N ASN A 92 6.29 10.51 -16.92
CA ASN A 92 5.19 11.38 -17.36
C ASN A 92 3.91 10.57 -17.60
N GLY A 93 4.00 9.46 -18.35
CA GLY A 93 2.89 8.53 -18.58
C GLY A 93 2.32 8.00 -17.26
N THR A 94 3.18 7.65 -16.30
CA THR A 94 2.76 7.19 -14.97
C THR A 94 2.06 8.29 -14.17
N MET A 95 2.53 9.54 -14.22
CA MET A 95 1.86 10.68 -13.59
C MET A 95 0.46 10.91 -14.17
N HIS A 96 0.30 10.76 -15.49
CA HIS A 96 -0.93 11.00 -16.23
C HIS A 96 -1.86 9.77 -16.35
N PHE A 97 -1.59 8.69 -15.62
CA PHE A 97 -2.38 7.45 -15.66
C PHE A 97 -2.44 6.78 -17.02
N GLU A 98 -1.43 6.96 -17.86
CA GLU A 98 -1.32 6.27 -19.14
C GLU A 98 -1.36 4.75 -18.92
N MET A 99 -2.07 4.05 -19.80
CA MET A 99 -2.30 2.62 -19.68
C MET A 99 -0.99 1.86 -19.87
N GLY A 100 -0.61 1.00 -18.93
CA GLY A 100 0.62 0.22 -19.00
C GLY A 100 1.89 0.97 -18.60
N ALA A 101 1.84 2.30 -18.42
CA ALA A 101 3.03 3.08 -18.07
C ALA A 101 3.50 2.78 -16.63
N ALA A 102 2.59 2.73 -15.67
CA ALA A 102 2.93 2.43 -14.28
C ALA A 102 3.45 0.99 -14.12
N GLU A 103 2.88 0.06 -14.88
CA GLU A 103 3.23 -1.36 -14.87
C GLU A 103 4.63 -1.58 -15.46
N LYS A 104 4.91 -0.95 -16.60
CA LYS A 104 6.25 -0.93 -17.21
C LYS A 104 7.27 -0.30 -16.29
N LEU A 105 6.94 0.84 -15.67
CA LEU A 105 7.83 1.52 -14.72
C LEU A 105 8.24 0.60 -13.56
N LEU A 106 7.28 -0.05 -12.91
CA LEU A 106 7.58 -0.95 -11.79
C LEU A 106 8.37 -2.18 -12.24
N THR A 107 8.13 -2.67 -13.45
CA THR A 107 8.91 -3.79 -14.03
C THR A 107 10.36 -3.38 -14.30
N GLU A 108 10.58 -2.16 -14.77
CA GLU A 108 11.91 -1.60 -14.98
C GLU A 108 12.65 -1.39 -13.66
N ILE A 109 11.98 -0.81 -12.66
CA ILE A 109 12.51 -0.67 -11.29
C ILE A 109 12.85 -2.04 -10.69
N TYR A 110 11.97 -3.03 -10.83
CA TYR A 110 12.22 -4.40 -10.40
C TYR A 110 13.49 -4.95 -11.04
N SER A 111 13.64 -4.80 -12.36
CA SER A 111 14.80 -5.27 -13.10
C SER A 111 16.09 -4.60 -12.65
N ILE A 112 16.07 -3.29 -12.39
CA ILE A 112 17.24 -2.53 -11.91
C ILE A 112 17.64 -3.00 -10.51
N LEU A 113 16.68 -3.07 -9.59
CA LEU A 113 16.95 -3.39 -8.18
C LEU A 113 17.31 -4.87 -7.96
N THR A 114 16.77 -5.78 -8.77
CA THR A 114 17.11 -7.21 -8.70
C THR A 114 18.41 -7.54 -9.43
N LYS A 115 18.72 -6.92 -10.57
CA LYS A 115 20.03 -7.11 -11.22
C LYS A 115 21.18 -6.58 -10.38
N GLN A 116 20.98 -5.50 -9.61
CA GLN A 116 21.98 -5.05 -8.64
C GLN A 116 22.11 -5.95 -7.40
N SER A 117 21.22 -6.93 -7.22
CA SER A 117 21.31 -7.89 -6.11
C SER A 117 22.15 -9.13 -6.44
N GLU A 118 22.59 -9.29 -7.70
CA GLU A 118 23.74 -10.15 -8.02
C GLU A 118 25.04 -9.38 -7.74
N PRO A 119 26.02 -10.00 -7.04
CA PRO A 119 27.24 -9.32 -6.64
C PRO A 119 28.21 -9.23 -7.82
N LEU A 120 27.93 -8.34 -8.78
CA LEU A 120 28.97 -7.82 -9.66
C LEU A 120 29.68 -6.70 -8.90
N GLY A 121 30.85 -7.06 -8.40
CA GLY A 121 31.77 -6.17 -7.71
C GLY A 121 32.04 -4.89 -8.49
N LEU A 122 32.36 -3.85 -7.72
CA LEU A 122 32.80 -2.50 -8.14
C LEU A 122 31.68 -1.52 -8.51
N ALA A 123 30.96 -1.02 -7.49
CA ALA A 123 31.01 0.41 -7.13
C ALA A 123 30.16 0.70 -5.88
N CYS A 124 30.79 1.33 -4.88
CA CYS A 124 30.25 1.83 -3.61
C CYS A 124 30.07 0.80 -2.46
N ALA A 125 31.19 0.24 -2.00
CA ALA A 125 31.29 -0.55 -0.77
C ALA A 125 31.13 0.24 0.54
N GLU A 126 30.68 1.50 0.52
CA GLU A 126 30.37 2.26 1.76
C GLU A 126 28.86 2.39 2.04
N CYS A 127 27.98 2.02 1.11
CA CYS A 127 26.54 2.16 1.31
C CYS A 127 25.83 0.85 1.70
N ALA A 128 26.47 -0.32 1.54
CA ALA A 128 25.90 -1.63 1.85
C ALA A 128 26.12 -2.13 3.29
N GLN A 129 26.98 -1.44 4.07
CA GLN A 129 27.19 -1.74 5.50
C GLN A 129 26.20 -0.97 6.39
N ALA A 130 24.91 -1.27 6.23
CA ALA A 130 23.89 -0.88 7.20
C ALA A 130 22.85 -1.99 7.40
N LYS A 131 23.27 -3.26 7.37
CA LYS A 131 22.51 -4.37 7.97
C LYS A 131 22.63 -4.29 9.50
N GLY A 132 22.14 -3.20 10.08
CA GLY A 132 22.32 -2.89 11.50
C GLY A 132 21.46 -1.77 12.05
N VAL A 133 20.49 -1.22 11.29
CA VAL A 133 19.53 -0.26 11.81
C VAL A 133 18.13 -0.89 11.80
N SER A 134 17.82 -1.49 12.96
CA SER A 134 16.49 -1.73 13.50
C SER A 134 15.63 -2.83 12.85
N ARG A 135 16.00 -4.10 13.09
CA ARG A 135 15.07 -5.24 13.00
C ARG A 135 13.82 -5.05 13.88
N HIS A 136 13.87 -4.21 14.91
CA HIS A 136 12.75 -3.95 15.82
C HIS A 136 11.69 -3.00 15.25
N THR A 137 12.06 -1.96 14.51
CA THR A 137 11.05 -1.07 13.88
C THR A 137 10.37 -1.72 12.66
N ALA A 138 11.08 -2.61 11.96
CA ALA A 138 10.52 -3.50 10.93
C ALA A 138 9.50 -4.52 11.51
N GLN A 139 9.80 -5.08 12.68
CA GLN A 139 8.88 -5.97 13.43
C GLN A 139 7.59 -5.22 13.82
N ILE A 140 7.73 -4.01 14.38
CA ILE A 140 6.60 -3.17 14.80
C ILE A 140 5.76 -2.72 13.59
N LYS A 141 6.36 -2.40 12.44
CA LYS A 141 5.62 -2.03 11.22
C LYS A 141 4.87 -3.21 10.60
N LYS A 142 5.43 -4.42 10.65
CA LYS A 142 4.72 -5.66 10.30
C LYS A 142 3.47 -5.85 11.16
N GLU A 143 3.59 -5.59 12.46
CA GLU A 143 2.46 -5.67 13.40
C GLU A 143 1.45 -4.54 13.22
N ILE A 144 1.82 -3.33 12.81
CA ILE A 144 0.86 -2.23 12.55
C ILE A 144 0.01 -2.50 11.31
N CYS A 145 0.62 -2.95 10.21
CA CYS A 145 -0.13 -3.31 9.00
C CYS A 145 -1.02 -4.56 9.22
N PHE A 146 -0.60 -5.47 10.11
CA PHE A 146 -1.38 -6.64 10.52
C PHE A 146 -2.49 -6.28 11.53
N THR A 147 -2.22 -5.39 12.48
CA THR A 147 -3.17 -4.92 13.50
C THR A 147 -4.28 -4.08 12.88
N GLN A 148 -3.98 -3.23 11.88
CA GLN A 148 -5.02 -2.51 11.12
C GLN A 148 -5.94 -3.46 10.32
N ARG A 149 -5.49 -4.67 9.95
CA ARG A 149 -6.33 -5.71 9.34
C ARG A 149 -7.25 -6.40 10.34
N ILE A 150 -6.79 -6.63 11.58
CA ILE A 150 -7.61 -7.29 12.61
C ILE A 150 -8.67 -6.34 13.17
N THR A 151 -8.34 -5.07 13.41
CA THR A 151 -9.30 -4.11 13.99
C THR A 151 -10.46 -3.80 13.05
N MET A 152 -10.23 -3.64 11.74
CA MET A 152 -11.33 -3.47 10.77
C MET A 152 -12.27 -4.69 10.78
N VAL A 153 -11.73 -5.91 10.74
CA VAL A 153 -12.56 -7.14 10.73
C VAL A 153 -13.34 -7.31 12.05
N MET A 154 -12.73 -6.98 13.19
CA MET A 154 -13.41 -7.03 14.50
C MET A 154 -14.48 -5.94 14.65
N ILE A 155 -14.23 -4.72 14.17
CA ILE A 155 -15.24 -3.64 14.19
C ILE A 155 -16.42 -4.00 13.28
N TYR A 156 -16.18 -4.53 12.08
CA TYR A 156 -17.28 -4.98 11.21
C TYR A 156 -18.08 -6.12 11.84
N PHE A 157 -17.44 -7.08 12.51
CA PHE A 157 -18.11 -8.17 13.21
C PHE A 157 -18.94 -7.70 14.42
N ILE A 158 -18.39 -6.78 15.22
CA ILE A 158 -19.12 -6.20 16.37
C ILE A 158 -20.31 -5.37 15.89
N LEU A 159 -20.14 -4.56 14.84
CA LEU A 159 -21.23 -3.76 14.29
C LEU A 159 -22.32 -4.64 13.66
N THR A 160 -22.00 -5.72 12.94
CA THR A 160 -23.03 -6.63 12.44
C THR A 160 -23.76 -7.33 13.58
N VAL A 161 -23.04 -7.87 14.58
CA VAL A 161 -23.69 -8.52 15.73
C VAL A 161 -24.58 -7.54 16.49
N PHE A 162 -24.16 -6.29 16.67
CA PHE A 162 -24.97 -5.26 17.32
C PHE A 162 -26.20 -4.89 16.49
N ILE A 163 -26.07 -4.76 15.17
CA ILE A 163 -27.21 -4.51 14.27
C ILE A 163 -28.20 -5.68 14.31
N TYR A 164 -27.72 -6.94 14.29
CA TYR A 164 -28.58 -8.12 14.44
C TYR A 164 -29.26 -8.18 15.81
N PHE A 165 -28.55 -7.84 16.88
CA PHE A 165 -29.11 -7.79 18.22
C PHE A 165 -30.20 -6.72 18.35
N MET A 166 -29.96 -5.52 17.80
CA MET A 166 -30.95 -4.45 17.77
C MET A 166 -32.16 -4.79 16.88
N ALA A 167 -31.95 -5.49 15.77
CA ALA A 167 -33.04 -5.98 14.92
C ALA A 167 -33.89 -7.05 15.64
N PHE A 168 -33.25 -7.93 16.40
CA PHE A 168 -33.93 -8.96 17.19
C PHE A 168 -34.76 -8.38 18.34
N GLU A 169 -34.21 -7.40 19.07
CA GLU A 169 -34.94 -6.63 20.09
C GLU A 169 -36.17 -5.91 19.48
N PHE A 170 -36.04 -5.36 18.27
CA PHE A 170 -37.16 -4.72 17.57
C PHE A 170 -38.28 -5.71 17.19
N GLU A 171 -37.93 -6.92 16.73
CA GLU A 171 -38.90 -8.00 16.46
C GLU A 171 -39.61 -8.48 17.73
N ILE A 172 -38.90 -8.62 18.85
CA ILE A 172 -39.49 -8.96 20.16
C ILE A 172 -40.48 -7.87 20.60
N CYS A 173 -40.12 -6.60 20.41
CA CYS A 173 -40.94 -5.47 20.81
C CYS A 173 -42.24 -5.38 19.97
N GLN A 174 -42.18 -5.64 18.66
CA GLN A 174 -43.39 -5.76 17.83
C GLN A 174 -44.27 -6.96 18.20
N CYS A 175 -43.68 -8.09 18.61
CA CYS A 175 -44.42 -9.27 19.01
C CYS A 175 -45.16 -9.07 20.35
N GLN A 176 -44.58 -8.33 21.31
CA GLN A 176 -45.28 -7.96 22.55
C GLN A 176 -46.42 -6.96 22.30
N TYR A 177 -46.20 -5.94 21.46
CA TYR A 177 -47.26 -4.99 21.10
C TYR A 177 -48.45 -5.67 20.41
N SER A 178 -48.20 -6.67 19.54
CA SER A 178 -49.27 -7.42 18.86
C SER A 178 -50.09 -8.30 19.83
N LYS A 179 -49.44 -8.93 20.82
CA LYS A 179 -50.15 -9.69 21.88
C LYS A 179 -50.98 -8.79 22.80
N TYR A 180 -50.48 -7.62 23.17
CA TYR A 180 -51.24 -6.65 23.97
C TYR A 180 -52.50 -6.14 23.23
N PHE A 181 -52.41 -5.92 21.91
CA PHE A 181 -53.55 -5.47 21.12
C PHE A 181 -54.62 -6.56 20.90
N LEU A 182 -54.22 -7.84 20.86
CA LEU A 182 -55.16 -8.97 20.78
C LEU A 182 -55.91 -9.23 22.10
N ILE A 183 -55.31 -8.92 23.25
CA ILE A 183 -55.94 -9.10 24.58
C ILE A 183 -57.00 -8.02 24.86
N GLN A 184 -56.84 -6.81 24.30
CA GLN A 184 -57.82 -5.71 24.44
C GLN A 184 -59.05 -5.83 23.51
N ARG A 185 -59.08 -6.79 22.59
CA ARG A 185 -60.21 -7.01 21.66
C ARG A 185 -61.20 -8.07 22.13
N HIS A 186 -60.92 -8.70 23.28
CA HIS A 186 -61.74 -9.76 23.88
C HIS A 186 -62.44 -9.36 25.19
N TYR A 187 -62.45 -8.06 25.51
CA TYR A 187 -63.27 -7.45 26.56
C TYR A 187 -64.28 -6.49 25.93
#